data_AF-A0A354FD63-F1
#
_entry.id   AF-A0A354FD63-F1
#
_cell.length_a   1.000
_cell.length_b   1.000
_cell.length_c   1.000
_cell.angle_alpha   90.00
_cell.angle_beta   90.00
_cell.angle_gamma   90.00
#
_symmetry.space_group_name_H-M   'P 1'
#
loop_
_entity.id
_entity.type
_entity.pdbx_description
1 polymer ?
#
loop_
_entity_poly.entity_id
_entity_poly.type
_entity_poly.pdbx_seq_one_letter_code
_entity_poly.pdbx_strand_id
1 'polypeptide(L)'
;METGEQQKRVWFSIEGGGVVCPACAESCEGVRSFSPATLGALGYFLRSPLEQAIKAKLTPQVLRELASLLQDFLTYHGDVRPRSRSFLNAFRDEDAKNGHNK
;
A
#
# COMPACT_ATOMS: atom_id res chain seq x y z
N MET A 1 25.74 -1.23 -21.77
CA MET A 1 25.77 0.24 -21.74
C MET A 1 24.38 0.70 -21.33
N GLU A 2 24.11 0.80 -20.00
CA GLU A 2 23.88 2.05 -19.21
C GLU A 2 22.56 2.74 -19.65
N THR A 3 21.53 3.06 -18.83
CA THR A 3 21.49 3.45 -17.42
C THR A 3 20.03 3.43 -16.89
N GLY A 4 19.82 2.86 -15.69
CA GLY A 4 18.85 3.27 -14.67
C GLY A 4 17.39 3.53 -15.06
N GLU A 5 16.55 2.51 -14.97
CA GLU A 5 15.10 2.66 -14.84
C GLU A 5 14.81 3.34 -13.49
N GLN A 6 14.78 4.67 -13.49
CA GLN A 6 14.42 5.46 -12.31
C GLN A 6 13.03 5.00 -11.88
N GLN A 7 12.95 4.26 -10.78
CA GLN A 7 11.70 3.78 -10.21
C GLN A 7 10.91 4.99 -9.71
N LYS A 8 10.14 5.59 -10.62
CA LYS A 8 9.29 6.75 -10.36
C LYS A 8 8.32 6.37 -9.26
N ARG A 9 8.45 6.95 -8.07
CA ARG A 9 7.52 6.73 -6.95
C ARG A 9 6.25 7.53 -7.20
N VAL A 10 5.14 7.05 -6.63
CA VAL A 10 3.88 7.78 -6.53
C VAL A 10 3.71 8.21 -5.08
N TRP A 11 3.17 9.40 -4.85
CA TRP A 11 2.86 9.92 -3.52
C TRP A 11 1.35 9.98 -3.29
N PHE A 12 0.93 9.71 -2.07
CA PHE A 12 -0.47 9.72 -1.66
C PHE A 12 -0.59 10.36 -0.28
N SER A 13 -1.47 11.35 -0.16
CA SER A 13 -1.82 11.93 1.12
C SER A 13 -2.87 11.06 1.80
N ILE A 14 -2.55 10.51 2.97
CA ILE A 14 -3.53 9.75 3.76
C ILE A 14 -4.68 10.65 4.18
N GLU A 15 -4.36 11.86 4.64
CA GLU A 15 -5.35 12.87 5.04
C GLU A 15 -6.25 13.29 3.87
N GLY A 16 -5.65 13.66 2.74
CA GLY A 16 -6.40 14.09 1.55
C GLY A 16 -7.06 12.95 0.78
N GLY A 17 -6.73 11.69 1.11
CA GLY A 17 -7.29 10.50 0.48
C GLY A 17 -7.00 10.35 -1.01
N GLY A 18 -5.92 10.95 -1.50
CA GLY A 18 -5.63 11.03 -2.93
C GLY A 18 -4.14 11.08 -3.26
N VAL A 19 -3.84 10.84 -4.54
CA VAL A 19 -2.49 11.00 -5.08
C VAL A 19 -2.11 12.48 -5.14
N VAL A 20 -0.85 12.77 -4.81
CA VAL A 20 -0.30 14.13 -4.82
C VAL A 20 0.90 14.21 -5.75
N CYS A 21 1.14 15.40 -6.32
CA CYS A 21 2.32 15.63 -7.13
C CYS A 21 3.58 15.71 -6.23
N PRO A 22 4.80 15.57 -6.79
CA PRO A 22 6.04 15.62 -6.01
C PRO A 22 6.18 16.90 -5.17
N ALA A 23 5.83 18.06 -5.73
CA ALA A 23 5.90 19.33 -5.02
C ALA A 23 4.95 19.37 -3.80
N CYS A 24 3.72 18.87 -3.94
CA CYS A 24 2.79 18.78 -2.82
C CYS A 24 3.23 17.76 -1.76
N ALA A 25 3.96 16.72 -2.17
CA ALA A 25 4.45 15.71 -1.25
C ALA A 25 5.48 16.26 -0.23
N GLU A 26 6.18 17.35 -0.58
CA GLU A 26 7.14 18.02 0.32
C GLU A 26 6.44 18.89 1.38
N SER A 27 5.25 19.40 1.07
CA SER A 27 4.50 20.31 1.94
C SER A 27 3.42 19.64 2.79
N CYS A 28 3.01 18.41 2.44
CA CYS A 28 1.92 17.71 3.10
C CYS A 28 2.43 16.73 4.16
N GLU A 29 1.81 16.73 5.35
CA GLU A 29 2.04 15.69 6.35
C GLU A 29 1.30 14.40 5.98
N GLY A 30 1.72 13.27 6.56
CA GLY A 30 1.06 11.98 6.36
C GLY A 30 1.15 11.43 4.92
N VAL A 31 2.10 11.91 4.12
CA VAL A 31 2.30 11.43 2.74
C VAL A 31 3.02 10.08 2.73
N ARG A 32 2.50 9.14 1.94
CA ARG A 32 3.11 7.81 1.72
C ARG A 32 3.51 7.67 0.27
N SER A 33 4.68 7.05 0.04
CA SER A 33 5.14 6.72 -1.29
C SER A 33 5.01 5.23 -1.58
N PHE A 34 4.72 4.88 -2.83
CA PHE A 34 4.60 3.50 -3.29
C PHE A 34 4.94 3.38 -4.78
N SER A 35 4.96 2.15 -5.28
CA SER A 35 5.26 1.85 -6.69
C SER A 35 4.11 2.26 -7.63
N PRO A 36 4.39 2.65 -8.89
CA PRO A 36 3.33 2.92 -9.87
C PRO A 36 2.39 1.72 -10.09
N ALA A 37 2.91 0.50 -9.94
CA ALA A 37 2.12 -0.73 -10.02
C ALA A 37 1.02 -0.77 -8.94
N THR A 38 1.30 -0.27 -7.74
CA THR A 38 0.31 -0.13 -6.66
C THR A 38 -0.79 0.87 -7.02
N LEU A 39 -0.45 2.00 -7.67
CA LEU A 39 -1.47 2.93 -8.19
C LEU A 39 -2.34 2.25 -9.25
N GLY A 40 -1.71 1.50 -10.15
CA GLY A 40 -2.41 0.73 -11.18
C GLY A 40 -3.40 -0.27 -10.59
N ALA A 41 -2.99 -0.99 -9.54
CA ALA A 41 -3.84 -1.93 -8.82
C ALA A 41 -5.04 -1.23 -8.15
N LEU A 42 -4.83 -0.11 -7.47
CA LEU A 42 -5.93 0.70 -6.90
C LEU A 42 -6.91 1.14 -7.98
N GLY A 43 -6.40 1.69 -9.08
CA GLY A 43 -7.23 2.12 -10.20
C GLY A 43 -8.02 0.97 -10.83
N TYR A 44 -7.43 -0.22 -10.93
CA TYR A 44 -8.12 -1.43 -11.37
C TYR A 44 -9.26 -1.79 -10.41
N PHE A 45 -9.00 -1.87 -9.10
CA PHE A 45 -10.03 -2.19 -8.10
C PHE A 45 -11.20 -1.20 -8.08
N LEU A 46 -10.95 0.09 -8.32
CA LEU A 46 -12.01 1.11 -8.36
C LEU A 46 -12.90 1.01 -9.61
N ARG A 47 -12.42 0.39 -10.69
CA ARG A 47 -13.15 0.29 -11.97
C ARG A 47 -13.71 -1.11 -12.23
N SER A 48 -13.17 -2.13 -11.57
CA SER A 48 -13.53 -3.52 -11.81
C SER A 48 -14.65 -4.00 -10.88
N PRO A 49 -15.58 -4.84 -11.38
CA PRO A 49 -16.51 -5.58 -10.52
C PRO A 49 -15.76 -6.44 -9.51
N LEU A 50 -16.37 -6.66 -8.34
CA LEU A 50 -15.74 -7.39 -7.24
C LEU A 50 -15.29 -8.80 -7.65
N GLU A 51 -16.07 -9.55 -8.43
CA GLU A 51 -15.69 -10.91 -8.83
C GLU A 51 -14.45 -10.95 -9.74
N GLN A 52 -14.14 -9.84 -10.40
CA GLN A 52 -12.94 -9.67 -11.22
C GLN A 52 -11.78 -9.11 -10.40
N ALA A 53 -12.05 -8.19 -9.48
CA ALA A 53 -11.06 -7.58 -8.60
C ALA A 53 -10.33 -8.64 -7.74
N ILE A 54 -11.08 -9.58 -7.17
CA ILE A 54 -10.52 -10.65 -6.31
C ILE A 54 -9.58 -11.62 -7.03
N LYS A 55 -9.66 -11.69 -8.37
CA LYS A 55 -8.83 -12.59 -9.20
C LYS A 55 -7.51 -11.94 -9.61
N ALA A 56 -7.29 -10.66 -9.28
CA ALA A 56 -6.07 -9.95 -9.62
C ALA A 56 -4.85 -10.61 -8.98
N LYS A 57 -3.85 -10.96 -9.81
CA LYS A 57 -2.56 -11.44 -9.33
C LYS A 57 -1.69 -10.24 -9.00
N LEU A 58 -1.49 -9.98 -7.72
CA LEU A 58 -0.62 -8.91 -7.23
C LEU A 58 0.74 -9.47 -6.85
N THR A 59 1.79 -8.69 -7.10
CA THR A 59 3.13 -9.04 -6.58
C THR A 59 3.15 -8.88 -5.06
N PRO A 60 4.05 -9.59 -4.34
CA PRO A 60 4.18 -9.43 -2.89
C PRO A 60 4.46 -7.99 -2.46
N GLN A 61 5.19 -7.22 -3.27
CA GLN A 61 5.45 -5.80 -3.01
C GLN A 61 4.17 -4.98 -3.07
N VAL A 62 3.41 -5.08 -4.17
CA VAL A 62 2.15 -4.33 -4.35
C VAL A 62 1.15 -4.67 -3.25
N LEU A 63 1.05 -5.95 -2.88
CA LEU A 63 0.17 -6.38 -1.80
C LEU A 63 0.55 -5.75 -0.45
N ARG A 64 1.85 -5.67 -0.12
CA ARG A 64 2.33 -5.01 1.11
C ARG A 64 2.06 -3.51 1.08
N GLU A 65 2.34 -2.84 -0.03
CA GLU A 65 2.10 -1.40 -0.19
C GLU A 65 0.61 -1.06 -0.04
N LEU A 66 -0.28 -1.81 -0.70
CA LEU A 66 -1.74 -1.68 -0.56
C LEU A 66 -2.21 -1.93 0.88
N ALA A 67 -1.71 -2.99 1.52
CA ALA A 67 -2.08 -3.34 2.88
C ALA A 67 -1.69 -2.25 3.89
N SER A 68 -0.51 -1.63 3.71
CA SER A 68 -0.10 -0.48 4.52
C SER A 68 -1.02 0.71 4.27
N LEU A 69 -1.20 1.11 3.01
CA LEU A 69 -2.04 2.27 2.66
C LEU A 69 -3.45 2.14 3.23
N LEU A 70 -4.08 0.98 3.08
CA LEU A 70 -5.41 0.72 3.62
C LEU A 70 -5.44 0.86 5.14
N GLN A 71 -4.42 0.35 5.83
CA GLN A 71 -4.33 0.43 7.29
C GLN A 71 -4.19 1.87 7.76
N ASP A 72 -3.30 2.64 7.13
CA ASP A 72 -3.09 4.06 7.47
C ASP A 72 -4.35 4.88 7.17
N PHE A 73 -4.99 4.63 6.02
CA PHE A 73 -6.21 5.31 5.60
C PHE A 73 -7.38 5.05 6.56
N LEU A 74 -7.60 3.79 6.94
CA LEU A 74 -8.64 3.43 7.92
C LEU A 74 -8.34 3.98 9.31
N THR A 75 -7.07 4.02 9.71
CA THR A 75 -6.67 4.57 11.01
C THR A 75 -6.94 6.08 11.07
N TYR A 76 -6.65 6.80 9.99
CA TYR A 76 -6.85 8.25 9.93
C TYR A 76 -8.34 8.63 9.78
N HIS A 77 -9.02 8.07 8.77
CA HIS A 77 -10.41 8.46 8.47
C HIS A 77 -11.45 7.75 9.32
N GLY A 78 -11.13 6.56 9.83
CA GLY A 78 -12.03 5.80 10.68
C GLY A 78 -11.88 6.11 12.16
N ASP A 79 -10.85 6.86 12.57
CA ASP A 79 -10.41 7.08 13.97
C ASP A 79 -10.39 5.79 14.81
N VAL A 80 -10.14 4.66 14.14
CA VAL A 80 -10.19 3.33 14.73
C VAL A 80 -8.91 2.60 14.35
N ARG A 81 -8.25 2.02 15.35
CA ARG A 81 -7.19 1.02 15.17
C ARG A 81 -7.78 -0.37 15.39
N PRO A 82 -8.07 -1.15 14.33
CA PRO A 82 -8.72 -2.44 14.50
C PRO A 82 -7.81 -3.41 15.27
N ARG A 83 -8.25 -3.88 16.44
CA ARG A 83 -7.48 -4.86 17.24
C ARG A 83 -7.24 -6.17 16.50
N SER A 84 -8.18 -6.57 15.64
CA SER A 84 -8.04 -7.72 14.75
C SER A 84 -6.83 -7.60 13.81
N ARG A 85 -6.51 -6.38 13.36
CA ARG A 85 -5.33 -6.15 12.51
C ARG A 85 -4.03 -6.37 13.27
N SER A 86 -3.92 -5.83 14.49
CA SER A 86 -2.75 -6.04 15.34
C SER A 86 -2.54 -7.52 15.65
N PHE A 87 -3.62 -8.26 15.93
CA PHE A 87 -3.58 -9.70 16.14
C PHE A 87 -3.08 -10.45 14.90
N LEU A 88 -3.63 -10.18 13.72
CA LEU A 88 -3.22 -10.84 12.46
C LEU A 88 -1.77 -10.54 12.06
N ASN A 89 -1.27 -9.34 12.35
CA ASN A 89 0.12 -8.99 12.08
C ASN A 89 1.09 -9.83 12.93
N ALA A 90 0.74 -10.11 14.20
CA ALA A 90 1.58 -10.95 15.07
C ALA A 90 1.82 -12.35 14.49
N PHE A 91 0.80 -13.00 13.90
CA PHE A 91 0.98 -14.30 13.23
C PHE A 91 1.87 -14.20 11.99
N ARG A 92 1.67 -13.17 11.16
CA ARG A 92 2.46 -12.97 9.93
C ARG A 92 3.94 -12.74 10.22
N ASP A 93 4.25 -12.05 11.32
CA ASP A 93 5.62 -11.79 11.74
C ASP A 93 6.28 -13.04 12.35
N GLU A 94 5.52 -13.87 13.07
CA GLU A 94 6.00 -15.16 13.59
C GLU A 94 6.31 -16.16 12.46
N ASP A 95 5.45 -16.23 11.42
CA ASP A 95 5.71 -17.04 10.22
C ASP A 95 6.99 -16.58 9.48
N ALA A 96 7.25 -15.27 9.44
CA ALA A 96 8.45 -14.71 8.83
C ALA A 96 9.74 -15.05 9.59
N LYS A 97 9.69 -15.11 10.94
CA LYS A 97 10.83 -15.51 11.77
C LYS A 97 11.13 -17.01 11.67
N ASN A 98 10.09 -17.85 11.57
CA ASN A 98 10.26 -19.29 11.52
C ASN A 98 10.81 -19.80 10.16
N GLY A 99 10.63 -19.02 9.09
CA GLY A 99 11.17 -19.34 7.75
C GLY A 99 12.68 -19.09 7.57
N HIS A 100 13.35 -18.43 8.52
CA HIS A 100 14.80 -18.17 8.47
C HIS A 100 15.67 -19.27 9.12
N ASN A 101 15.04 -20.30 9.71
CA ASN A 101 15.74 -21.35 10.45
C ASN A 101 15.72 -22.71 9.72
N LYS A 102 15.74 -22.71 8.38
CA LYS A 102 15.74 -23.94 7.57
C LYS A 102 16.69 -23.86 6.39
#